data_AF-A0A969F9A4-F1
#
_entry.id   AF-A0A969F9A4-F1
#
_cell.length_a   1.000
_cell.length_b   1.000
_cell.length_c   1.000
_cell.angle_alpha   90.00
_cell.angle_beta   90.00
_cell.angle_gamma   90.00
#
_symmetry.space_group_name_H-M   'P 1'
#
loop_
_entity.id
_entity.type
_entity.pdbx_description
1 polymer ?
#
loop_
_entity_poly.entity_id
_entity_poly.type
_entity_poly.pdbx_seq_one_letter_code
_entity_poly.pdbx_strand_id
1 'polypeptide(L)'
;MSRLRIPLILIIGLAVGLGLGLYIGWEVAPTEYVNANPAYLAETYQQEYVRMVATAYAVDGDLAAAQMRLVSLGENGGALLTAVMLDTILQQQNETEIRQLVNLAAAVGITSPAMEPYLPPLSEGTP
;
A
#
# COMPACT_ATOMS: atom_id res chain seq x y z
N MET A 1 56.05 32.44 12.07
CA MET A 1 55.22 31.64 11.14
C MET A 1 54.27 30.72 11.93
N SER A 2 53.24 31.27 12.59
CA SER A 2 52.33 30.47 13.45
C SER A 2 50.84 30.78 13.24
N ARG A 3 50.47 31.51 12.19
CA ARG A 3 49.08 31.95 11.92
C ARG A 3 48.27 30.95 11.09
N LEU A 4 48.92 29.94 10.51
CA LEU A 4 48.31 28.92 9.64
C LEU A 4 47.90 27.63 10.38
N ARG A 5 48.33 27.45 11.64
CA ARG A 5 48.05 26.23 12.42
C ARG A 5 46.63 26.20 12.99
N ILE A 6 46.07 27.37 13.29
CA ILE A 6 44.73 27.51 13.87
C ILE A 6 43.62 27.07 12.89
N PRO A 7 43.58 27.50 11.61
CA PRO A 7 42.55 27.03 10.69
C PRO A 7 42.66 25.53 10.42
N LEU A 8 43.88 24.97 10.42
CA LEU A 8 44.10 23.53 10.27
C LEU A 8 43.46 22.74 11.42
N ILE A 9 43.64 23.16 12.67
CA ILE A 9 43.04 22.51 13.83
C ILE A 9 41.51 22.60 13.78
N LEU A 10 40.96 23.72 13.31
CA LEU A 10 39.52 23.92 13.17
C LEU A 10 38.92 23.00 12.09
N ILE A 11 39.59 22.87 10.95
CA ILE A 11 39.16 21.97 9.86
C ILE A 11 39.22 20.50 10.32
N ILE A 12 40.26 20.11 11.06
CA ILE A 12 40.37 18.75 11.60
C ILE A 12 39.25 18.49 12.61
N GLY A 13 38.99 19.42 13.53
CA GLY A 13 37.90 19.29 14.50
C GLY A 13 36.53 19.19 13.83
N LEU A 14 36.29 19.98 12.78
CA LEU A 14 35.05 19.93 12.00
C LEU A 14 34.91 18.60 11.24
N ALA A 15 35.97 18.13 10.59
CA ALA A 15 35.96 16.86 9.88
C ALA A 15 35.71 15.68 10.82
N VAL A 16 36.31 15.70 12.02
CA VAL A 16 36.09 14.68 13.05
C VAL A 16 34.67 14.75 13.61
N GLY A 17 34.16 15.96 13.90
CA GLY A 17 32.79 16.15 14.38
C GLY A 17 31.73 15.71 13.36
N LEU A 18 31.94 16.04 12.08
CA LEU A 18 31.07 15.59 10.98
C LEU A 18 31.17 14.08 10.77
N GLY A 19 32.38 13.52 10.78
CA GLY A 19 32.59 12.07 10.65
C GLY A 19 31.91 11.29 11.77
N LEU A 20 32.06 11.74 13.02
CA LEU A 20 31.40 11.14 14.18
C LEU A 20 29.88 11.35 14.14
N GLY A 21 29.41 12.54 13.77
CA GLY A 21 27.98 12.83 13.64
C GLY A 21 27.30 12.00 12.56
N LEU A 22 27.94 11.81 11.41
CA LEU A 22 27.47 10.91 10.35
C LEU A 22 27.54 9.45 10.78
N TYR A 23 28.63 9.03 11.42
CA TYR A 23 28.78 7.66 11.89
C TYR A 23 27.69 7.30 12.90
N ILE A 24 27.45 8.15 13.90
CA ILE A 24 26.40 7.97 14.89
C ILE A 24 25.02 8.07 14.25
N GLY A 25 24.81 9.04 13.34
CA GLY A 25 23.55 9.21 12.62
C GLY A 25 23.20 8.03 11.70
N TRP A 26 24.20 7.26 11.24
CA TRP A 26 24.02 6.09 10.39
C TRP A 26 23.87 4.79 11.19
N GLU A 27 24.60 4.61 12.30
CA GLU A 27 24.52 3.37 13.10
C GLU A 27 23.41 3.37 14.17
N VAL A 28 23.06 4.53 14.75
CA VAL A 28 22.11 4.62 15.88
C VAL A 28 20.67 4.89 15.42
N ALA A 29 20.50 5.36 14.19
CA ALA A 29 19.19 5.39 13.54
C ALA A 29 19.16 4.31 12.44
N PRO A 30 18.98 3.03 12.79
CA PRO A 30 18.48 2.13 11.79
C PRO A 30 17.14 2.73 11.37
N THR A 31 17.03 3.18 10.11
CA THR A 31 15.72 3.31 9.46
C THR A 31 15.24 1.88 9.26
N GLU A 32 14.94 1.22 10.38
CA GLU A 32 14.05 0.10 10.38
C GLU A 32 12.73 0.64 9.83
N TYR A 33 12.56 0.49 8.52
CA TYR A 33 11.25 0.36 7.89
C TYR A 33 10.59 -0.94 8.40
N VAL A 34 10.61 -1.18 9.71
CA VAL A 34 10.04 -2.36 10.38
C VAL A 34 8.53 -2.23 10.53
N ASN A 35 7.97 -1.07 10.16
CA ASN A 35 6.52 -0.89 10.03
C ASN A 35 6.09 -0.66 8.57
N ALA A 36 6.74 -1.33 7.61
CA ALA A 36 6.13 -1.60 6.31
C ALA A 36 5.17 -2.81 6.40
N ASN A 37 4.45 -2.95 7.51
CA ASN A 37 3.34 -3.88 7.60
C ASN A 37 2.08 -3.11 7.16
N PRO A 38 1.50 -3.42 5.99
CA PRO A 38 0.27 -2.77 5.53
C PRO A 38 -0.90 -2.95 6.51
N ALA A 39 -0.81 -3.85 7.49
CA ALA A 39 -1.77 -3.95 8.59
C ALA A 39 -1.74 -2.76 9.58
N TYR A 40 -0.65 -1.97 9.67
CA TYR A 40 -0.55 -0.77 10.52
C TYR A 40 -0.67 0.55 9.75
N LEU A 41 -0.83 0.49 8.42
CA LEU A 41 -1.18 1.65 7.60
C LEU A 41 -2.54 2.20 8.05
N ALA A 42 -2.68 3.52 8.14
CA ALA A 42 -3.97 4.15 8.41
C ALA A 42 -5.03 3.58 7.45
N GLU A 43 -6.25 3.41 7.94
CA GLU A 43 -7.36 2.76 7.21
C GLU A 43 -7.48 3.26 5.76
N THR A 44 -7.27 4.57 5.53
CA THR A 44 -7.23 5.20 4.20
C THR A 44 -6.21 4.59 3.23
N TYR A 45 -5.02 4.19 3.69
CA TYR A 45 -4.02 3.56 2.82
C TYR A 45 -4.32 2.08 2.55
N GLN A 46 -4.97 1.38 3.48
CA GLN A 46 -5.45 0.01 3.23
C GLN A 46 -6.55 0.03 2.17
N GLN A 47 -7.43 1.03 2.23
CA GLN A 47 -8.46 1.28 1.22
C GLN A 47 -7.83 1.53 -0.16
N GLU A 48 -6.79 2.37 -0.24
CA GLU A 48 -6.09 2.63 -1.50
C GLU A 48 -5.37 1.38 -2.04
N TYR A 49 -4.81 0.55 -1.16
CA TYR A 49 -4.21 -0.72 -1.56
C TYR A 49 -5.23 -1.68 -2.17
N VAL A 50 -6.43 -1.80 -1.58
CA VAL A 50 -7.53 -2.59 -2.14
C VAL A 50 -7.91 -2.10 -3.54
N ARG A 51 -8.01 -0.78 -3.74
CA ARG A 51 -8.30 -0.19 -5.06
C ARG A 51 -7.24 -0.60 -6.08
N MET A 52 -5.95 -0.50 -5.73
CA MET A 52 -4.85 -0.93 -6.60
C MET A 52 -4.91 -2.42 -6.92
N VAL A 53 -5.25 -3.29 -5.96
CA VAL A 53 -5.40 -4.73 -6.19
C VAL A 53 -6.55 -5.01 -7.17
N ALA A 54 -7.67 -4.32 -7.03
CA ALA A 54 -8.81 -4.45 -7.95
C ALA A 54 -8.46 -3.97 -9.36
N THR A 55 -7.76 -2.86 -9.50
CA THR A 55 -7.28 -2.37 -10.80
C THR A 55 -6.28 -3.34 -11.43
N ALA A 56 -5.31 -3.85 -10.66
CA ALA A 56 -4.35 -4.84 -11.15
C ALA A 56 -5.06 -6.13 -11.59
N TYR A 57 -6.02 -6.63 -10.81
CA TYR A 57 -6.83 -7.79 -11.20
C TYR A 57 -7.62 -7.54 -12.49
N ALA A 58 -8.16 -6.34 -12.69
CA ALA A 58 -8.89 -6.00 -13.91
C ALA A 58 -8.00 -5.96 -15.16
N VAL A 59 -6.69 -5.72 -15.01
CA VAL A 59 -5.71 -5.71 -16.11
C VAL A 59 -5.14 -7.11 -16.34
N ASP A 60 -4.72 -7.77 -15.27
CA ASP A 60 -3.94 -9.01 -15.34
C ASP A 60 -4.83 -10.26 -15.35
N GLY A 61 -6.05 -10.18 -14.80
CA GLY A 61 -6.98 -11.30 -14.64
C GLY A 61 -6.54 -12.37 -13.63
N ASP A 62 -5.42 -12.16 -12.92
CA ASP A 62 -4.84 -13.14 -12.01
C ASP A 62 -5.50 -13.08 -10.62
N LEU A 63 -6.50 -13.94 -10.43
CA LEU A 63 -7.24 -14.07 -9.17
C LEU A 63 -6.34 -14.57 -8.02
N ALA A 64 -5.40 -15.48 -8.30
CA ALA A 64 -4.53 -16.05 -7.27
C ALA A 64 -3.59 -14.97 -6.71
N ALA A 65 -3.03 -14.14 -7.59
CA ALA A 65 -2.19 -13.02 -7.19
C ALA A 65 -3.00 -11.93 -6.47
N ALA A 66 -4.25 -11.67 -6.87
CA ALA A 66 -5.13 -10.73 -6.18
C ALA A 66 -5.47 -11.22 -4.76
N GLN A 67 -5.82 -12.50 -4.60
CA GLN A 67 -6.10 -13.11 -3.30
C GLN A 67 -4.88 -13.07 -2.37
N MET A 68 -3.67 -13.41 -2.85
CA MET A 68 -2.46 -13.30 -2.03
C MET A 68 -2.22 -11.87 -1.53
N ARG A 69 -2.47 -10.86 -2.37
CA ARG A 69 -2.34 -9.44 -1.99
C ARG A 69 -3.39 -9.05 -0.96
N LEU A 70 -4.63 -9.50 -1.10
CA LEU A 70 -5.68 -9.28 -0.08
C LEU A 70 -5.34 -9.98 1.24
N VAL A 71 -4.82 -11.20 1.21
CA VAL A 71 -4.36 -11.92 2.42
C VAL A 71 -3.18 -11.21 3.08
N SER A 72 -2.34 -10.51 2.31
CA SER A 72 -1.23 -9.71 2.86
C SER A 72 -1.70 -8.48 3.67
N LEU A 73 -2.97 -8.05 3.49
CA LEU A 73 -3.60 -7.06 4.37
C LEU A 73 -4.08 -7.65 5.71
N GLY A 74 -3.94 -8.97 5.90
CA GLY A 74 -4.41 -9.70 7.09
C GLY A 74 -5.86 -10.19 6.95
N GLU A 75 -6.42 -10.71 8.05
CA GLU A 75 -7.77 -11.31 8.08
C GLU A 75 -8.89 -10.34 7.65
N ASN A 76 -8.65 -9.03 7.71
CA ASN A 76 -9.64 -8.00 7.36
C ASN A 76 -9.64 -7.63 5.87
N GLY A 77 -8.78 -8.21 5.02
CA GLY A 77 -8.68 -7.85 3.61
C GLY A 77 -10.01 -7.95 2.85
N GLY A 78 -10.82 -8.97 3.12
CA GLY A 78 -12.16 -9.12 2.54
C GLY A 78 -13.18 -8.11 3.08
N ALA A 79 -13.10 -7.76 4.37
CA ALA A 79 -13.94 -6.74 4.97
C ALA A 79 -13.62 -5.34 4.42
N LEU A 80 -12.34 -5.03 4.26
CA LEU A 80 -11.86 -3.81 3.61
C LEU A 80 -12.31 -3.72 2.16
N LEU A 81 -12.21 -4.82 1.39
CA LEU A 81 -12.73 -4.87 0.02
C LEU A 81 -14.22 -4.54 -0.03
N THR A 82 -15.01 -5.13 0.88
CA THR A 82 -16.45 -4.86 0.97
C THR A 82 -16.74 -3.40 1.33
N ALA A 83 -16.01 -2.85 2.31
CA ALA A 83 -16.17 -1.48 2.77
C ALA A 83 -15.84 -0.46 1.67
N VAL A 84 -14.68 -0.61 1.01
CA VAL A 84 -14.23 0.25 -0.09
C VAL A 84 -15.20 0.19 -1.26
N MET A 85 -15.63 -1.01 -1.64
CA MET A 85 -16.58 -1.20 -2.73
C MET A 85 -17.90 -0.48 -2.43
N LEU A 86 -18.47 -0.67 -1.23
CA LEU A 86 -19.73 -0.05 -0.86
C LEU A 86 -19.61 1.47 -0.78
N ASP A 87 -18.55 1.99 -0.17
CA ASP A 87 -18.27 3.42 -0.12
C ASP A 87 -18.15 4.03 -1.53
N THR A 88 -17.42 3.37 -2.43
CA THR A 88 -17.25 3.84 -3.83
C THR A 88 -18.57 3.83 -4.60
N ILE A 89 -19.44 2.82 -4.38
CA ILE A 89 -20.79 2.76 -4.96
C ILE A 89 -21.66 3.91 -4.43
N LEU A 90 -21.65 4.14 -3.12
CA LEU A 90 -22.45 5.18 -2.47
C LEU A 90 -22.05 6.59 -2.91
N GLN A 91 -20.75 6.81 -3.10
CA GLN A 91 -20.24 8.10 -3.56
C GLN A 91 -20.39 8.33 -5.08
N GLN A 92 -20.81 7.30 -5.85
CA GLN A 92 -21.00 7.35 -7.31
C GLN A 92 -19.81 7.99 -8.09
N GLN A 93 -18.58 7.85 -7.58
CA GLN A 93 -17.47 8.63 -8.12
C GLN A 93 -17.00 8.13 -9.47
N ASN A 94 -16.80 6.82 -9.61
CA ASN A 94 -16.17 6.23 -10.79
C ASN A 94 -16.75 4.85 -11.10
N GLU A 95 -17.58 4.76 -12.14
CA GLU A 95 -18.17 3.49 -12.54
C GLU A 95 -17.14 2.43 -12.96
N THR A 96 -16.00 2.84 -13.50
CA THR A 96 -14.94 1.89 -13.91
C THR A 96 -14.34 1.25 -12.67
N GLU A 97 -14.03 2.05 -11.66
CA GLU A 97 -13.50 1.58 -10.38
C GLU A 97 -14.53 0.69 -9.66
N ILE A 98 -15.80 1.09 -9.65
CA ILE A 98 -16.89 0.27 -9.09
C ILE A 98 -16.92 -1.10 -9.77
N ARG A 99 -16.87 -1.16 -11.11
CA ARG A 99 -16.85 -2.42 -11.86
C ARG A 99 -15.62 -3.28 -11.52
N GLN A 100 -14.44 -2.68 -11.37
CA GLN A 100 -13.21 -3.39 -11.00
C GLN A 100 -13.31 -4.00 -9.59
N LEU A 101 -13.79 -3.22 -8.62
CA LEU A 101 -13.99 -3.66 -7.25
C LEU A 101 -15.04 -4.76 -7.15
N VAL A 102 -16.16 -4.61 -7.86
CA VAL A 102 -17.24 -5.60 -7.93
C VAL A 102 -16.77 -6.90 -8.59
N ASN A 103 -15.99 -6.81 -9.68
CA ASN A 103 -15.40 -7.98 -10.32
C ASN A 103 -14.45 -8.75 -9.40
N LEU A 104 -13.58 -8.03 -8.66
CA LEU A 104 -12.70 -8.65 -7.69
C LEU A 104 -13.51 -9.29 -6.55
N ALA A 105 -14.48 -8.56 -5.98
CA ALA A 105 -15.36 -9.05 -4.92
C ALA A 105 -16.10 -10.32 -5.32
N ALA A 106 -16.72 -10.33 -6.50
CA ALA A 106 -17.40 -11.50 -7.04
C ALA A 106 -16.43 -12.69 -7.24
N ALA A 107 -15.21 -12.43 -7.74
CA ALA A 107 -14.22 -13.48 -7.98
C ALA A 107 -13.66 -14.10 -6.69
N VAL A 108 -13.62 -13.34 -5.59
CA VAL A 108 -13.24 -13.87 -4.26
C VAL A 108 -14.44 -14.42 -3.47
N GLY A 109 -15.64 -14.42 -4.05
CA GLY A 109 -16.87 -14.96 -3.44
C GLY A 109 -17.60 -14.00 -2.50
N ILE A 110 -17.23 -12.73 -2.46
CA ILE A 110 -17.96 -11.69 -1.71
C ILE A 110 -19.20 -11.32 -2.52
N THR A 111 -20.37 -11.49 -1.92
CA THR A 111 -21.67 -11.19 -2.57
C THR A 111 -22.41 -10.11 -1.77
N SER A 112 -22.97 -9.10 -2.45
CA SER A 112 -23.67 -7.96 -1.84
C SER A 112 -24.74 -7.45 -2.81
N PRO A 113 -25.95 -7.09 -2.32
CA PRO A 113 -27.03 -6.58 -3.17
C PRO A 113 -26.65 -5.32 -3.96
N ALA A 114 -25.76 -4.48 -3.41
CA ALA A 114 -25.31 -3.26 -4.08
C ALA A 114 -24.53 -3.52 -5.38
N MET A 115 -24.08 -4.77 -5.60
CA MET A 115 -23.30 -5.14 -6.78
C MET A 115 -24.18 -5.48 -8.00
N GLU A 116 -25.46 -5.79 -7.82
CA GLU A 116 -26.35 -6.27 -8.89
C GLU A 116 -26.29 -5.42 -10.18
N PRO A 117 -26.24 -4.07 -10.14
CA PRO A 117 -26.15 -3.26 -11.35
C PRO A 117 -24.79 -3.29 -12.05
N TYR A 118 -23.75 -3.73 -11.35
CA TYR A 118 -22.34 -3.64 -11.76
C TYR A 118 -21.68 -5.00 -11.96
N LEU A 119 -22.39 -6.09 -11.65
CA LEU A 119 -21.94 -7.44 -11.96
C LEU A 119 -21.79 -7.61 -13.47
N PRO A 120 -20.72 -8.27 -13.94
CA PRO A 120 -20.65 -8.69 -15.32
C PRO A 120 -21.84 -9.63 -15.59
N PRO A 121 -22.43 -9.62 -16.79
CA PRO A 121 -23.50 -10.54 -17.13
C PRO A 121 -23.00 -11.95 -16.83
N LEU A 122 -23.78 -12.68 -16.02
CA LEU A 122 -23.45 -14.01 -15.50
C LEU A 122 -22.75 -14.83 -16.60
N SER A 123 -21.43 -14.94 -16.50
CA SER A 123 -20.73 -15.99 -17.21
C SER A 123 -21.07 -17.24 -16.43
N GLU A 124 -22.20 -17.85 -16.80
CA GLU A 124 -22.62 -19.17 -16.34
C GLU A 124 -21.40 -20.07 -16.32
N GLY A 125 -21.20 -20.77 -15.20
CA GLY A 125 -20.03 -21.57 -14.93
C GLY A 125 -19.64 -22.40 -16.13
N THR A 126 -18.33 -22.48 -16.39
CA THR A 126 -17.84 -23.52 -17.29
C THR A 126 -17.33 -24.69 -16.45
N PRO A 127 -17.72 -25.93 -16.83
CA PRO A 127 -17.74 -27.13 -15.99
C PRO A 127 -16.38 -27.70 -15.61
#